data_AF-A0A9D1CQ13-F1
#
_entry.id   AF-A0A9D1CQ13-F1
#
_cell.length_a   1.000
_cell.length_b   1.000
_cell.length_c   1.000
_cell.angle_alpha   90.00
_cell.angle_beta   90.00
_cell.angle_gamma   90.00
#
_symmetry.space_group_name_H-M   'P 1'
#
loop_
_entity.id
_entity.type
_entity.pdbx_description
1 polymer ?
#
loop_
_entity_poly.entity_id
_entity_poly.type
_entity_poly.pdbx_seq_one_letter_code
_entity_poly.pdbx_strand_id
1 'polypeptide(L)'
;MRKALALWMAWLLLAACGPAAHAEQAGFETAGRVRDGLPELTIRVNDTGERQEDALREHTLRVQIEAQDGSFAQELTYRSSELPQQEHLALFARLEDVNFDGFGDLLLLTAQGARNVFFAVAVWNEEAGRFNSVEQTEAWDGENRRLSGTEVEQLELCNHELDPESRCVLSGVSDGFFYYTLTAYCWESRYGQVVRAVWDVYDAGEGLIGESLVLYGTGVTLCWDEQYPESWYYGQEGVYAERSRSAREMITGRASWDPTYLRVANTDWVNLRRQDRTDSPSLAKLDAGTEVVLLADGIGTDEGWVRVYVPADAPPDGTQAGLTGYIWHSFLEPAI
;
A
#
# COMPACT_ATOMS: atom_id res chain seq x y z
N MET A 1 -17.15 9.25 75.71
CA MET A 1 -17.47 8.55 74.44
C MET A 1 -17.47 9.45 73.20
N ARG A 2 -17.75 10.77 73.29
CA ARG A 2 -17.76 11.67 72.11
C ARG A 2 -16.39 12.02 71.50
N LYS A 3 -15.28 11.84 72.22
CA LYS A 3 -13.92 12.14 71.70
C LYS A 3 -13.26 10.96 70.94
N ALA A 4 -13.75 9.74 71.12
CA ALA A 4 -13.20 8.55 70.45
C ALA A 4 -13.79 8.33 69.04
N LEU A 5 -15.03 8.78 68.81
CA LEU A 5 -15.69 8.66 67.50
C LEU A 5 -15.11 9.62 66.45
N ALA A 6 -14.68 10.81 66.86
CA ALA A 6 -14.13 11.83 65.96
C ALA A 6 -12.76 11.43 65.39
N LEU A 7 -11.94 10.69 66.15
CA LEU A 7 -10.63 10.21 65.68
C LEU A 7 -10.75 9.04 64.67
N TRP A 8 -11.77 8.18 64.81
CA TRP A 8 -12.01 7.08 63.88
C TRP A 8 -12.56 7.56 62.53
N MET A 9 -13.38 8.60 62.52
CA MET A 9 -13.92 9.18 61.29
C MET A 9 -12.86 9.97 60.50
N ALA A 10 -11.89 10.58 61.19
CA ALA A 10 -10.77 11.27 60.54
C ALA A 10 -9.78 10.28 59.87
N TRP A 11 -9.59 9.09 60.43
CA TRP A 11 -8.76 8.04 59.82
C TRP A 11 -9.43 7.37 58.60
N LEU A 12 -10.76 7.24 58.60
CA LEU A 12 -11.52 6.74 57.45
C LEU A 12 -11.61 7.75 56.29
N LEU A 13 -11.55 9.05 56.58
CA LEU A 13 -11.50 10.11 55.54
C LEU A 13 -10.09 10.35 54.98
N LEU A 14 -9.04 10.01 55.71
CA LEU A 14 -7.65 10.06 55.23
C LEU A 14 -7.22 8.82 54.42
N ALA A 15 -7.97 7.73 54.50
CA ALA A 15 -7.75 6.53 53.67
C ALA A 15 -8.46 6.58 52.29
N ALA A 16 -9.32 7.57 52.05
CA ALA A 16 -10.10 7.70 50.82
C ALA A 16 -9.59 8.79 49.85
N CYS A 17 -8.51 9.49 50.21
CA CYS A 17 -7.90 10.55 49.40
C CYS A 17 -6.39 10.33 49.27
N GLY A 18 -5.97 9.15 48.83
CA GLY A 18 -4.75 9.08 48.04
C GLY A 18 -5.13 9.45 46.61
N PRO A 19 -4.36 10.26 45.86
CA PRO A 19 -4.45 10.15 44.42
C PRO A 19 -4.22 8.67 44.12
N ALA A 20 -5.24 8.00 43.56
CA ALA A 20 -4.96 6.84 42.76
C ALA A 20 -4.05 7.38 41.66
N ALA A 21 -2.74 7.28 41.88
CA ALA A 21 -1.80 7.20 40.80
C ALA A 21 -2.33 6.03 39.98
N HIS A 22 -3.13 6.37 38.97
CA HIS A 22 -3.32 5.49 37.83
C HIS A 22 -1.88 5.19 37.45
N ALA A 23 -1.45 3.96 37.72
CA ALA A 23 -0.19 3.49 37.18
C ALA A 23 -0.26 3.86 35.70
N GLU A 24 0.61 4.77 35.27
CA GLU A 24 0.76 5.15 33.88
C GLU A 24 0.84 3.83 33.12
N GLN A 25 -0.23 3.53 32.41
CA GLN A 25 -0.50 2.18 31.94
C GLN A 25 0.54 1.92 30.86
N ALA A 26 1.55 1.11 31.17
CA ALA A 26 2.83 1.07 30.47
C ALA A 26 2.64 1.10 28.94
N GLY A 27 2.95 2.26 28.35
CA GLY A 27 2.94 2.46 26.91
C GLY A 27 4.11 1.75 26.24
N PHE A 28 4.17 1.88 24.92
CA PHE A 28 5.33 1.44 24.16
C PHE A 28 6.39 2.55 24.16
N GLU A 29 7.67 2.18 24.31
CA GLU A 29 8.80 3.10 24.19
C GLU A 29 9.88 2.48 23.29
N THR A 30 10.42 3.30 22.39
CA THR A 30 11.59 2.97 21.57
C THR A 30 12.48 4.19 21.40
N ALA A 31 13.69 3.99 20.88
CA ALA A 31 14.61 5.05 20.54
C ALA A 31 15.11 4.89 19.10
N GLY A 32 15.40 6.00 18.44
CA GLY A 32 15.88 6.00 17.07
C GLY A 32 16.47 7.34 16.65
N ARG A 33 17.14 7.35 15.50
CA ARG A 33 17.67 8.58 14.88
C ARG A 33 17.01 8.77 13.54
N VAL A 34 16.57 10.00 13.28
CA VAL A 34 16.08 10.42 11.96
C VAL A 34 17.24 10.39 10.97
N ARG A 35 18.43 10.84 11.38
CA ARG A 35 19.62 10.83 10.51
C ARG A 35 20.89 10.84 11.36
N ASP A 36 21.98 10.33 10.80
CA ASP A 36 23.31 10.52 11.36
C ASP A 36 23.62 12.00 11.58
N GLY A 37 24.11 12.33 12.77
CA GLY A 37 24.42 13.70 13.18
C GLY A 37 23.26 14.47 13.84
N LEU A 38 22.04 13.94 13.80
CA LEU A 38 20.92 14.47 14.60
C LEU A 38 20.86 13.79 15.98
N PRO A 39 20.26 14.46 16.98
CA PRO A 39 20.02 13.88 18.30
C PRO A 39 19.20 12.59 18.20
N GLU A 40 19.45 11.68 19.13
CA GLU A 40 18.60 10.49 19.29
C GLU A 40 17.25 10.90 19.85
N LEU A 41 16.19 10.33 19.30
CA LEU A 41 14.82 10.56 19.71
C LEU A 41 14.36 9.40 20.58
N THR A 42 13.69 9.73 21.68
CA THR A 42 12.85 8.81 22.44
C THR A 42 11.43 8.95 21.93
N ILE A 43 10.82 7.83 21.52
CA ILE A 43 9.49 7.76 20.93
C ILE A 43 8.61 6.91 21.83
N ARG A 44 7.52 7.50 22.35
CA ARG A 44 6.57 6.83 23.22
C ARG A 44 5.19 6.82 22.59
N VAL A 45 4.52 5.67 22.60
CA VAL A 45 3.15 5.52 22.10
C VAL A 45 2.23 5.15 23.26
N ASN A 46 1.19 5.95 23.45
CA ASN A 46 0.21 5.80 24.52
C ASN A 46 -1.21 5.89 23.97
N ASP A 47 -2.14 5.14 24.57
CA ASP A 47 -3.57 5.29 24.32
C ASP A 47 -4.07 6.61 24.92
N THR A 48 -4.84 7.38 24.16
CA THR A 48 -5.47 8.60 24.69
C THR A 48 -6.74 8.32 25.48
N GLY A 49 -7.32 7.12 25.31
CA GLY A 49 -8.63 6.74 25.80
C GLY A 49 -9.78 7.24 24.92
N GLU A 50 -9.50 8.03 23.88
CA GLU A 50 -10.49 8.47 22.90
C GLU A 50 -10.81 7.32 21.94
N ARG A 51 -12.08 7.26 21.53
CA ARG A 51 -12.60 6.24 20.62
C ARG A 51 -13.37 6.89 19.49
N GLN A 52 -13.20 6.38 18.27
CA GLN A 52 -14.01 6.74 17.13
C GLN A 52 -14.97 5.57 16.84
N GLU A 53 -16.20 5.69 17.33
CA GLU A 53 -17.25 4.68 17.08
C GLU A 53 -17.48 4.53 15.56
N ASP A 54 -17.71 3.29 15.12
CA ASP A 54 -17.93 2.90 13.72
C ASP A 54 -16.73 3.12 12.75
N ALA A 55 -15.54 3.47 13.24
CA ALA A 55 -14.34 3.53 12.43
C ALA A 55 -13.62 2.18 12.34
N LEU A 56 -12.98 1.89 11.20
CA LEU A 56 -12.13 0.70 11.02
C LEU A 56 -10.99 0.65 12.06
N ARG A 57 -10.51 1.83 12.48
CA ARG A 57 -9.50 2.05 13.52
C ARG A 57 -10.13 2.81 14.68
N GLU A 58 -10.58 2.07 15.70
CA GLU A 58 -11.40 2.62 16.78
C GLU A 58 -10.60 3.43 17.81
N HIS A 59 -9.30 3.16 17.99
CA HIS A 59 -8.48 3.79 19.02
C HIS A 59 -7.72 5.01 18.47
N THR A 60 -7.77 6.12 19.20
CA THR A 60 -6.84 7.23 18.98
C THR A 60 -5.61 7.01 19.87
N LEU A 61 -4.45 6.84 19.25
CA LEU A 61 -3.17 6.77 19.94
C LEU A 61 -2.43 8.10 19.81
N ARG A 62 -1.57 8.35 20.78
CA ARG A 62 -0.69 9.51 20.86
C ARG A 62 0.75 9.04 20.82
N VAL A 63 1.53 9.62 19.91
CA VAL A 63 2.98 9.45 19.89
C VAL A 63 3.65 10.72 20.41
N GLN A 64 4.48 10.56 21.44
CA GLN A 64 5.31 11.61 22.03
C GLN A 64 6.76 11.37 21.62
N ILE A 65 7.41 12.41 21.15
CA ILE A 65 8.74 12.34 20.55
C ILE A 65 9.60 13.40 21.21
N GLU A 66 10.69 12.99 21.83
CA GLU A 66 11.60 13.88 22.56
C GLU A 66 13.03 13.59 22.13
N ALA A 67 13.80 14.62 21.79
CA ALA A 67 15.24 14.46 21.62
C ALA A 67 15.89 14.28 23.00
N GLN A 68 16.79 13.30 23.12
CA GLN A 68 17.46 12.99 24.39
C GLN A 68 18.36 14.12 24.91
N ASP A 69 18.77 15.06 24.04
CA ASP A 69 19.51 16.26 24.42
C ASP A 69 18.61 17.46 24.79
N GLY A 70 17.28 17.28 24.72
CA GLY A 70 16.28 18.29 25.05
C GLY A 70 16.06 19.35 23.95
N SER A 71 16.65 19.19 22.77
CA SER A 71 16.54 20.16 21.67
C SER A 71 15.16 20.21 20.99
N PHE A 72 14.37 19.14 21.12
CA PHE A 72 13.15 18.93 20.37
C PHE A 72 12.14 18.12 21.19
N ALA A 73 10.86 18.52 21.14
CA ALA A 73 9.75 17.75 21.67
C ALA A 73 8.50 17.98 20.79
N GLN A 74 7.80 16.90 20.45
CA GLN A 74 6.61 16.93 19.63
C GLN A 74 5.61 15.85 20.07
N GLU A 75 4.34 16.11 19.81
CA GLU A 75 3.26 15.15 19.95
C GLU A 75 2.45 15.07 18.65
N LEU A 76 2.07 13.86 18.25
CA LEU A 76 1.15 13.59 17.13
C LEU A 76 0.09 12.58 17.58
N THR A 77 -1.05 12.57 16.91
CA THR A 77 -2.10 11.55 17.09
C THR A 77 -2.34 10.77 15.80
N TYR A 78 -2.75 9.52 15.94
CA TYR A 78 -3.06 8.63 14.83
C TYR A 78 -4.11 7.59 15.26
N ARG A 79 -4.74 6.93 14.29
CA ARG A 79 -5.76 5.91 14.54
C ARG A 79 -5.17 4.51 14.45
N SER A 80 -5.57 3.63 15.37
CA SER A 80 -5.11 2.25 15.46
C SER A 80 -6.23 1.31 15.95
N SER A 81 -6.14 0.04 15.59
CA SER A 81 -6.87 -1.09 16.19
C SER A 81 -6.05 -1.77 17.29
N GLU A 82 -4.78 -1.43 17.43
CA GLU A 82 -3.86 -2.03 18.40
C GLU A 82 -3.74 -1.16 19.66
N LEU A 83 -3.42 -1.79 20.79
CA LEU A 83 -3.18 -1.10 22.06
C LEU A 83 -1.81 -1.46 22.65
N PRO A 84 -0.92 -0.48 22.91
CA PRO A 84 0.41 -0.74 23.48
C PRO A 84 0.39 -1.55 24.78
N GLN A 85 -0.66 -1.38 25.59
CA GLN A 85 -0.79 -2.06 26.87
C GLN A 85 -1.23 -3.52 26.75
N GLN A 86 -1.69 -3.94 25.57
CA GLN A 86 -2.15 -5.31 25.31
C GLN A 86 -1.12 -6.08 24.47
N GLU A 87 -0.43 -5.37 23.57
CA GLU A 87 0.44 -5.94 22.55
C GLU A 87 1.93 -5.72 22.84
N HIS A 88 2.43 -6.31 23.92
CA HIS A 88 3.78 -6.04 24.43
C HIS A 88 4.95 -6.44 23.51
N LEU A 89 4.70 -7.24 22.47
CA LEU A 89 5.70 -7.66 21.49
C LEU A 89 5.61 -6.87 20.17
N ALA A 90 4.58 -6.05 20.00
CA ALA A 90 4.36 -5.33 18.77
C ALA A 90 5.25 -4.09 18.69
N LEU A 91 5.75 -3.81 17.48
CA LEU A 91 6.59 -2.65 17.21
C LEU A 91 5.70 -1.46 16.85
N PHE A 92 5.26 -0.70 17.87
CA PHE A 92 4.31 0.41 17.66
C PHE A 92 4.88 1.62 16.93
N ALA A 93 6.19 1.81 16.97
CA ALA A 93 6.85 2.87 16.22
C ALA A 93 8.21 2.42 15.70
N ARG A 94 8.55 2.88 14.50
CA ARG A 94 9.89 2.77 13.92
C ARG A 94 10.20 3.94 13.00
N LEU A 95 11.48 4.10 12.69
CA LEU A 95 11.95 5.08 11.72
C LEU A 95 12.39 4.36 10.44
N GLU A 96 11.93 4.84 9.30
CA GLU A 96 12.28 4.33 7.97
C GLU A 96 12.12 5.47 6.95
N ASP A 97 13.06 5.65 6.04
CA ASP A 97 13.02 6.72 5.01
C ASP A 97 12.04 6.31 3.90
N VAL A 98 10.80 6.79 3.98
CA VAL A 98 9.74 6.42 3.03
C VAL A 98 9.55 7.44 1.91
N ASN A 99 10.01 8.68 2.09
CA ASN A 99 9.98 9.73 1.07
C ASN A 99 11.29 9.86 0.26
N PHE A 100 12.29 9.04 0.60
CA PHE A 100 13.57 8.89 -0.09
C PHE A 100 14.43 10.16 -0.04
N ASP A 101 14.38 10.90 1.07
CA ASP A 101 15.12 12.15 1.24
C ASP A 101 16.36 12.03 2.15
N GLY A 102 16.64 10.83 2.66
CA GLY A 102 17.75 10.52 3.53
C GLY A 102 17.48 10.77 5.02
N PHE A 103 16.25 11.06 5.39
CA PHE A 103 15.79 11.19 6.78
C PHE A 103 14.77 10.09 7.10
N GLY A 104 14.88 9.51 8.29
CA GLY A 104 13.95 8.49 8.77
C GLY A 104 12.60 9.10 9.12
N ASP A 105 11.55 8.67 8.43
CA ASP A 105 10.17 9.03 8.68
C ASP A 105 9.56 8.12 9.75
N LEU A 106 8.52 8.62 10.41
CA LEU A 106 7.88 7.89 11.50
C LEU A 106 6.79 6.96 10.96
N LEU A 107 6.97 5.65 11.19
CA LEU A 107 5.94 4.64 10.96
C LEU A 107 5.32 4.21 12.28
N LEU A 108 4.00 4.20 12.33
CA LEU A 108 3.20 3.97 13.54
C LEU A 108 2.23 2.80 13.33
N LEU A 109 2.29 1.77 14.16
CA LEU A 109 1.48 0.55 13.98
C LEU A 109 -0.01 0.84 14.15
N THR A 110 -0.79 0.58 13.10
CA THR A 110 -2.24 0.80 13.13
C THR A 110 -3.05 -0.48 13.23
N ALA A 111 -2.55 -1.59 12.70
CA ALA A 111 -3.18 -2.90 12.80
C ALA A 111 -2.18 -4.01 12.45
N GLN A 112 -2.32 -5.17 13.05
CA GLN A 112 -1.54 -6.36 12.69
C GLN A 112 -2.40 -7.62 12.71
N GLY A 113 -2.08 -8.52 11.78
CA GLY A 113 -2.69 -9.83 11.67
C GLY A 113 -1.75 -10.81 10.97
N ALA A 114 -2.20 -12.06 10.81
CA ALA A 114 -1.37 -13.13 10.28
C ALA A 114 -0.81 -12.87 8.86
N ARG A 115 -1.49 -12.05 8.06
CA ARG A 115 -1.10 -11.74 6.67
C ARG A 115 -0.82 -10.27 6.40
N ASN A 116 -1.34 -9.37 7.24
CA ASN A 116 -1.29 -7.93 6.99
C ASN A 116 -0.81 -7.21 8.23
N VAL A 117 0.16 -6.30 8.06
CA VAL A 117 0.62 -5.37 9.09
C VAL A 117 0.57 -3.97 8.50
N PHE A 118 -0.14 -3.07 9.17
CA PHE A 118 -0.45 -1.73 8.70
C PHE A 118 0.28 -0.68 9.55
N PHE A 119 0.84 0.33 8.87
CA PHE A 119 1.50 1.46 9.50
C PHE A 119 0.97 2.79 8.96
N ALA A 120 0.67 3.73 9.85
CA ALA A 120 0.51 5.13 9.52
C ALA A 120 1.89 5.79 9.36
N VAL A 121 1.95 6.87 8.58
CA VAL A 121 3.20 7.54 8.23
C VAL A 121 3.16 9.00 8.68
N ALA A 122 4.25 9.52 9.23
CA ALA A 122 4.47 10.95 9.39
C ALA A 122 5.90 11.30 8.92
N VAL A 123 5.99 12.16 7.89
CA VAL A 123 7.26 12.49 7.24
C VAL A 123 8.08 13.49 8.08
N TRP A 124 9.39 13.31 8.13
CA TRP A 124 10.30 14.28 8.73
C TRP A 124 10.45 15.51 7.84
N ASN A 125 10.12 16.69 8.38
CA ASN A 125 10.32 17.96 7.71
C ASN A 125 11.65 18.58 8.14
N GLU A 126 12.66 18.46 7.29
CA GLU A 126 14.01 18.99 7.53
C GLU A 126 13.98 20.51 7.80
N GLU A 127 13.19 21.26 7.04
CA GLU A 127 13.15 22.73 7.14
C GLU A 127 12.50 23.18 8.46
N ALA A 128 11.49 22.45 8.92
CA ALA A 128 10.79 22.74 10.16
C ALA A 128 11.45 22.07 11.39
N GLY A 129 12.39 21.14 11.19
CA GLY A 129 13.05 20.38 12.25
C GLY A 129 12.08 19.53 13.07
N ARG A 130 11.03 18.98 12.44
CA ARG A 130 9.96 18.22 13.12
C ARG A 130 9.25 17.28 12.15
N PHE A 131 8.48 16.33 12.66
CA PHE A 131 7.58 15.52 11.83
C PHE A 131 6.35 16.33 11.40
N ASN A 132 5.85 16.09 10.19
CA ASN A 132 4.53 16.57 9.75
C ASN A 132 3.41 15.85 10.54
N SER A 133 2.17 16.28 10.33
CA SER A 133 1.01 15.47 10.74
C SER A 133 1.02 14.12 10.02
N VAL A 134 0.32 13.14 10.59
CA VAL A 134 0.14 11.83 9.95
C VAL A 134 -0.46 12.01 8.56
N GLU A 135 0.20 11.40 7.57
CA GLU A 135 -0.15 11.47 6.17
C GLU A 135 -1.57 11.00 5.93
N GLN A 136 -2.24 11.69 5.02
CA GLN A 136 -3.58 11.36 4.59
C GLN A 136 -3.55 11.04 3.10
N THR A 137 -4.43 10.17 2.65
CA THR A 137 -4.57 9.79 1.25
C THR A 137 -6.04 9.67 0.89
N GLU A 138 -6.34 9.86 -0.38
CA GLU A 138 -7.64 9.53 -0.94
C GLU A 138 -7.91 8.03 -0.80
N ALA A 139 -9.12 7.67 -0.36
CA ALA A 139 -9.52 6.28 -0.18
C ALA A 139 -9.72 5.58 -1.52
N TRP A 140 -9.32 4.30 -1.58
CA TRP A 140 -9.63 3.42 -2.70
C TRP A 140 -11.03 2.82 -2.53
N ASP A 141 -11.92 3.11 -3.46
CA ASP A 141 -13.23 2.49 -3.55
C ASP A 141 -13.08 1.17 -4.32
N GLY A 142 -13.00 0.06 -3.58
CA GLY A 142 -12.85 -1.27 -4.15
C GLY A 142 -14.05 -1.75 -4.97
N GLU A 143 -15.26 -1.24 -4.71
CA GLU A 143 -16.45 -1.61 -5.48
C GLU A 143 -16.43 -0.97 -6.87
N ASN A 144 -16.13 0.33 -6.92
CA ASN A 144 -16.06 1.09 -8.18
C ASN A 144 -14.67 1.06 -8.83
N ARG A 145 -13.67 0.48 -8.15
CA ARG A 145 -12.28 0.32 -8.58
C ARG A 145 -11.66 1.63 -9.05
N ARG A 146 -11.81 2.64 -8.19
CA ARG A 146 -11.27 3.99 -8.40
C ARG A 146 -10.99 4.65 -7.07
N LEU A 147 -10.17 5.69 -7.07
CA LEU A 147 -10.11 6.60 -5.93
C LEU A 147 -11.45 7.33 -5.75
N SER A 148 -11.82 7.57 -4.49
CA SER A 148 -13.16 8.04 -4.09
C SER A 148 -13.51 9.44 -4.62
N GLY A 149 -12.51 10.26 -4.92
CA GLY A 149 -12.60 11.67 -5.36
C GLY A 149 -12.92 12.66 -4.24
N THR A 150 -13.36 12.17 -3.07
CA THR A 150 -13.95 13.02 -2.02
C THR A 150 -13.57 12.60 -0.62
N GLU A 151 -13.27 11.33 -0.40
CA GLU A 151 -12.98 10.79 0.94
C GLU A 151 -11.48 10.65 1.12
N VAL A 152 -10.98 11.32 2.16
CA VAL A 152 -9.57 11.32 2.53
C VAL A 152 -9.45 10.71 3.92
N GLU A 153 -8.54 9.75 4.04
CA GLU A 153 -8.31 8.97 5.24
C GLU A 153 -6.83 8.93 5.61
N GLN A 154 -6.53 8.39 6.78
CA GLN A 154 -5.17 8.15 7.21
C GLN A 154 -4.49 7.20 6.22
N LEU A 155 -3.34 7.58 5.69
CA LEU A 155 -2.54 6.67 4.89
C LEU A 155 -2.08 5.49 5.74
N GLU A 156 -2.41 4.27 5.31
CA GLU A 156 -1.95 3.04 5.93
C GLU A 156 -1.14 2.22 4.93
N LEU A 157 0.15 2.08 5.20
CA LEU A 157 1.05 1.22 4.46
C LEU A 157 0.95 -0.21 5.00
N CYS A 158 0.50 -1.13 4.17
CA CYS A 158 0.36 -2.55 4.49
C CYS A 158 1.50 -3.34 3.88
N ASN A 159 2.21 -4.14 4.68
CA ASN A 159 3.27 -5.04 4.22
C ASN A 159 4.22 -4.39 3.20
N HIS A 160 4.59 -3.13 3.45
CA HIS A 160 5.12 -2.29 2.39
C HIS A 160 6.53 -2.65 1.96
N GLU A 161 6.81 -2.36 0.70
CA GLU A 161 8.11 -2.49 0.05
C GLU A 161 8.53 -1.11 -0.47
N LEU A 162 9.79 -0.74 -0.24
CA LEU A 162 10.37 0.51 -0.75
C LEU A 162 10.97 0.28 -2.14
N ASP A 163 10.64 1.16 -3.08
CA ASP A 163 11.26 1.23 -4.40
C ASP A 163 11.94 2.60 -4.60
N PRO A 164 13.23 2.72 -4.25
CA PRO A 164 13.96 3.98 -4.35
C PRO A 164 14.16 4.48 -5.78
N GLU A 165 14.19 3.58 -6.78
CA GLU A 165 14.44 3.97 -8.17
C GLU A 165 13.26 4.77 -8.73
N SER A 166 12.04 4.33 -8.41
CA SER A 166 10.80 5.02 -8.82
C SER A 166 10.29 6.04 -7.80
N ARG A 167 10.95 6.13 -6.63
CA ARG A 167 10.54 6.90 -5.44
C ARG A 167 9.11 6.57 -5.01
N CYS A 168 8.83 5.27 -4.94
CA CYS A 168 7.52 4.74 -4.59
C CYS A 168 7.59 3.78 -3.41
N VAL A 169 6.51 3.73 -2.64
CA VAL A 169 6.23 2.73 -1.63
C VAL A 169 5.09 1.85 -2.14
N LEU A 170 5.34 0.56 -2.26
CA LEU A 170 4.36 -0.43 -2.68
C LEU A 170 3.68 -1.00 -1.43
N SER A 171 2.39 -0.72 -1.26
CA SER A 171 1.56 -1.18 -0.13
C SER A 171 0.65 -2.31 -0.60
N GLY A 172 0.79 -3.51 -0.01
CA GLY A 172 0.12 -4.73 -0.43
C GLY A 172 -0.83 -5.29 0.61
N VAL A 173 -2.13 -5.30 0.33
CA VAL A 173 -3.18 -5.84 1.20
C VAL A 173 -3.64 -7.19 0.68
N SER A 174 -3.52 -8.23 1.50
CA SER A 174 -4.07 -9.56 1.20
C SER A 174 -5.42 -9.73 1.89
N ASP A 175 -6.44 -10.22 1.19
CA ASP A 175 -7.79 -10.34 1.77
C ASP A 175 -8.03 -11.63 2.59
N GLY A 176 -7.04 -12.53 2.66
CA GLY A 176 -7.13 -13.77 3.44
C GLY A 176 -7.35 -15.04 2.62
N PHE A 177 -7.70 -14.94 1.33
CA PHE A 177 -7.66 -16.06 0.39
C PHE A 177 -6.64 -15.81 -0.70
N PHE A 178 -7.12 -15.30 -1.83
CA PHE A 178 -6.41 -15.14 -3.08
C PHE A 178 -6.46 -13.70 -3.59
N TYR A 179 -7.24 -12.82 -2.96
CA TYR A 179 -7.42 -11.46 -3.44
C TYR A 179 -6.36 -10.54 -2.85
N TYR A 180 -5.95 -9.59 -3.66
CA TYR A 180 -4.77 -8.79 -3.39
C TYR A 180 -4.88 -7.43 -4.04
N THR A 181 -4.70 -6.38 -3.25
CA THR A 181 -4.62 -5.01 -3.74
C THR A 181 -3.22 -4.48 -3.47
N LEU A 182 -2.55 -4.00 -4.53
CA LEU A 182 -1.27 -3.31 -4.46
C LEU A 182 -1.46 -1.85 -4.85
N THR A 183 -1.19 -0.96 -3.91
CA THR A 183 -1.20 0.48 -4.15
C THR A 183 0.23 1.02 -4.16
N ALA A 184 0.59 1.75 -5.22
CA ALA A 184 1.86 2.45 -5.30
C ALA A 184 1.68 3.91 -4.88
N TYR A 185 2.24 4.28 -3.74
CA TYR A 185 2.33 5.66 -3.26
C TYR A 185 3.67 6.24 -3.66
N CYS A 186 3.70 7.32 -4.43
CA CYS A 186 4.95 7.88 -4.92
C CYS A 186 5.11 9.35 -4.55
N TRP A 187 6.36 9.78 -4.32
CA TRP A 187 6.67 11.12 -3.87
C TRP A 187 7.03 12.03 -5.05
N GLU A 188 6.10 12.89 -5.46
CA GLU A 188 6.33 13.86 -6.54
C GLU A 188 7.09 15.11 -6.07
N SER A 189 7.04 15.37 -4.77
CA SER A 189 7.87 16.38 -4.11
C SER A 189 8.50 15.80 -2.84
N ARG A 190 9.21 16.61 -2.05
CA ARG A 190 9.79 16.15 -0.78
C ARG A 190 8.72 15.75 0.25
N TYR A 191 7.54 16.37 0.21
CA TYR A 191 6.48 16.17 1.22
C TYR A 191 5.10 15.85 0.62
N GLY A 192 4.98 15.74 -0.70
CA GLY A 192 3.72 15.43 -1.37
C GLY A 192 3.77 14.03 -1.97
N GLN A 193 2.97 13.12 -1.41
CA GLN A 193 2.71 11.83 -2.03
C GLN A 193 1.60 11.96 -3.10
N VAL A 194 1.48 10.94 -3.92
CA VAL A 194 0.29 10.68 -4.73
C VAL A 194 0.10 9.17 -4.83
N VAL A 195 -1.13 8.73 -5.06
CA VAL A 195 -1.37 7.38 -5.56
C VAL A 195 -0.97 7.38 -7.04
N ARG A 196 0.03 6.58 -7.41
CA ARG A 196 0.48 6.45 -8.81
C ARG A 196 -0.20 5.29 -9.52
N ALA A 197 -0.50 4.22 -8.80
CA ALA A 197 -1.16 3.05 -9.37
C ALA A 197 -1.91 2.24 -8.31
N VAL A 198 -2.94 1.53 -8.77
CA VAL A 198 -3.59 0.47 -8.00
C VAL A 198 -3.76 -0.75 -8.90
N TRP A 199 -3.18 -1.86 -8.48
CA TRP A 199 -3.40 -3.18 -9.07
C TRP A 199 -4.28 -3.99 -8.13
N ASP A 200 -5.40 -4.47 -8.63
CA ASP A 200 -6.41 -5.14 -7.81
C ASP A 200 -6.77 -6.50 -8.40
N VAL A 201 -6.63 -7.54 -7.58
CA VAL A 201 -7.01 -8.92 -7.89
C VAL A 201 -8.20 -9.27 -7.00
N TYR A 202 -9.36 -9.50 -7.60
CA TYR A 202 -10.65 -9.53 -6.90
C TYR A 202 -11.53 -10.73 -7.32
N ASP A 203 -12.58 -11.00 -6.53
CA ASP A 203 -13.57 -12.04 -6.85
C ASP A 203 -14.48 -11.57 -7.99
N ALA A 204 -14.38 -12.20 -9.16
CA ALA A 204 -15.26 -11.89 -10.29
C ALA A 204 -16.53 -12.77 -10.31
N GLY A 205 -16.71 -13.63 -9.32
CA GLY A 205 -17.83 -14.57 -9.21
C GLY A 205 -17.69 -15.80 -10.09
N GLU A 206 -18.53 -16.81 -9.85
CA GLU A 206 -18.63 -18.02 -10.69
C GLU A 206 -17.30 -18.78 -10.93
N GLY A 207 -16.35 -18.70 -9.97
CA GLY A 207 -15.02 -19.32 -10.09
C GLY A 207 -14.07 -18.56 -11.02
N LEU A 208 -14.33 -17.26 -11.21
CA LEU A 208 -13.48 -16.34 -11.94
C LEU A 208 -12.71 -15.42 -10.98
N ILE A 209 -11.47 -15.13 -11.35
CA ILE A 209 -10.62 -14.10 -10.74
C ILE A 209 -10.61 -12.90 -11.68
N GLY A 210 -10.96 -11.75 -11.14
CA GLY A 210 -10.79 -10.47 -11.80
C GLY A 210 -9.43 -9.86 -11.50
N GLU A 211 -8.87 -9.15 -12.47
CA GLU A 211 -7.63 -8.41 -12.29
C GLU A 211 -7.71 -7.09 -13.05
N SER A 212 -7.47 -5.99 -12.34
CA SER A 212 -7.43 -4.65 -12.93
C SER A 212 -6.15 -3.91 -12.56
N LEU A 213 -5.69 -3.04 -13.46
CA LEU A 213 -4.63 -2.09 -13.18
C LEU A 213 -5.07 -0.69 -13.62
N VAL A 214 -4.99 0.26 -12.70
CA VAL A 214 -5.23 1.68 -12.95
C VAL A 214 -3.96 2.46 -12.63
N LEU A 215 -3.51 3.29 -13.57
CA LEU A 215 -2.43 4.25 -13.36
C LEU A 215 -3.01 5.66 -13.24
N TYR A 216 -2.48 6.44 -12.30
CA TYR A 216 -3.00 7.75 -11.89
C TYR A 216 -2.07 8.92 -12.22
N GLY A 217 -0.93 8.70 -12.89
CA GLY A 217 0.17 9.66 -13.11
C GLY A 217 -0.23 11.06 -13.63
N THR A 218 0.08 11.41 -14.89
CA THR A 218 -0.38 12.71 -15.45
C THR A 218 -1.85 12.71 -15.85
N GLY A 219 -2.53 11.57 -15.70
CA GLY A 219 -3.92 11.32 -15.99
C GLY A 219 -4.29 9.90 -15.56
N VAL A 220 -5.59 9.61 -15.54
CA VAL A 220 -6.10 8.27 -15.20
C VAL A 220 -6.08 7.39 -16.45
N THR A 221 -5.35 6.27 -16.37
CA THR A 221 -5.30 5.24 -17.41
C THR A 221 -5.76 3.92 -16.82
N LEU A 222 -6.89 3.39 -17.31
CA LEU A 222 -7.28 2.02 -17.05
C LEU A 222 -6.46 1.11 -17.98
N CYS A 223 -5.40 0.51 -17.45
CA CYS A 223 -4.53 -0.35 -18.25
C CYS A 223 -5.26 -1.63 -18.65
N TRP A 224 -5.92 -2.29 -17.71
CA TRP A 224 -6.79 -3.43 -18.01
C TRP A 224 -7.79 -3.69 -16.90
N ASP A 225 -8.81 -4.45 -17.26
CA ASP A 225 -9.83 -5.01 -16.38
C ASP A 225 -10.29 -6.34 -17.00
N GLU A 226 -9.72 -7.45 -16.55
CA GLU A 226 -9.87 -8.76 -17.19
C GLU A 226 -10.26 -9.83 -16.19
N GLN A 227 -10.97 -10.86 -16.66
CA GLN A 227 -11.45 -11.96 -15.82
C GLN A 227 -10.98 -13.32 -16.35
N TYR A 228 -10.47 -14.15 -15.44
CA TYR A 228 -9.81 -15.41 -15.72
C TYR A 228 -10.41 -16.56 -14.89
N PRO A 229 -10.41 -17.82 -15.37
CA PRO A 229 -10.73 -18.95 -14.51
C PRO A 229 -9.75 -19.07 -13.35
N GLU A 230 -10.27 -19.19 -12.12
CA GLU A 230 -9.43 -19.34 -10.90
C GLU A 230 -8.49 -20.55 -11.00
N SER A 231 -9.01 -21.66 -11.53
CA SER A 231 -8.24 -22.89 -11.77
C SER A 231 -7.04 -22.72 -12.70
N TRP A 232 -7.03 -21.68 -13.54
CA TRP A 232 -5.86 -21.33 -14.35
C TRP A 232 -4.98 -20.33 -13.61
N TYR A 233 -5.57 -19.26 -13.05
CA TYR A 233 -4.82 -18.17 -12.42
C TYR A 233 -4.00 -18.62 -11.20
N TYR A 234 -4.60 -19.42 -10.32
CA TYR A 234 -3.97 -19.95 -9.11
C TYR A 234 -3.64 -21.44 -9.19
N GLY A 235 -4.26 -22.17 -10.13
CA GLY A 235 -4.06 -23.61 -10.27
C GLY A 235 -2.92 -24.01 -11.22
N GLN A 236 -2.47 -23.11 -12.09
CA GLN A 236 -1.31 -23.35 -12.96
C GLN A 236 -0.05 -22.71 -12.37
N GLU A 237 1.02 -23.50 -12.30
CA GLU A 237 2.30 -23.05 -11.78
C GLU A 237 2.84 -21.85 -12.57
N GLY A 238 3.33 -20.84 -11.86
CA GLY A 238 3.98 -19.67 -12.45
C GLY A 238 3.05 -18.56 -12.96
N VAL A 239 1.76 -18.82 -13.17
CA VAL A 239 0.82 -17.80 -13.71
C VAL A 239 0.72 -16.60 -12.77
N TYR A 240 0.31 -16.76 -11.52
CA TYR A 240 0.21 -15.65 -10.57
C TYR A 240 1.53 -14.85 -10.42
N ALA A 241 2.67 -15.54 -10.41
CA ALA A 241 3.98 -14.89 -10.29
C ALA A 241 4.31 -14.05 -11.54
N GLU A 242 3.97 -14.54 -12.73
CA GLU A 242 4.05 -13.76 -13.98
C GLU A 242 3.12 -12.56 -13.94
N ARG A 243 1.83 -12.75 -13.59
CA ARG A 243 0.84 -11.65 -13.54
C ARG A 243 1.29 -10.53 -12.60
N SER A 244 1.78 -10.93 -11.42
CA SER A 244 2.33 -10.02 -10.40
C SER A 244 3.55 -9.25 -10.91
N ARG A 245 4.44 -9.91 -11.66
CA ARG A 245 5.61 -9.26 -12.27
C ARG A 245 5.20 -8.30 -13.37
N SER A 246 4.30 -8.71 -14.25
CA SER A 246 3.76 -7.89 -15.34
C SER A 246 3.04 -6.64 -14.81
N ALA A 247 2.28 -6.76 -13.72
CA ALA A 247 1.69 -5.61 -13.04
C ALA A 247 2.76 -4.67 -12.48
N ARG A 248 3.77 -5.20 -11.77
CA ARG A 248 4.89 -4.40 -11.24
C ARG A 248 5.69 -3.71 -12.35
N GLU A 249 5.95 -4.37 -13.48
CA GLU A 249 6.61 -3.77 -14.65
C GLU A 249 5.86 -2.54 -15.18
N MET A 250 4.53 -2.57 -15.13
CA MET A 250 3.67 -1.44 -15.52
C MET A 250 3.55 -0.35 -14.46
N ILE A 251 3.78 -0.67 -13.18
CA ILE A 251 3.66 0.29 -12.08
C ILE A 251 4.96 1.06 -11.85
N THR A 252 6.08 0.35 -11.71
CA THR A 252 7.39 0.95 -11.42
C THR A 252 8.51 0.49 -12.38
N GLY A 253 8.30 -0.61 -13.11
CA GLY A 253 9.29 -1.12 -14.05
C GLY A 253 9.33 -0.39 -15.39
N ARG A 254 10.11 -0.96 -16.31
CA ARG A 254 10.46 -0.28 -17.57
C ARG A 254 9.26 -0.12 -18.48
N ALA A 255 8.28 -1.02 -18.42
CA ALA A 255 7.07 -0.92 -19.24
C ALA A 255 6.31 0.41 -19.02
N SER A 256 6.51 1.08 -17.87
CA SER A 256 5.90 2.38 -17.58
C SER A 256 6.66 3.59 -18.13
N TRP A 257 8.00 3.57 -18.19
CA TRP A 257 8.81 4.77 -18.48
C TRP A 257 9.80 4.62 -19.65
N ASP A 258 10.15 3.39 -20.04
CA ASP A 258 10.97 3.04 -21.20
C ASP A 258 10.52 1.68 -21.78
N PRO A 259 9.29 1.62 -22.31
CA PRO A 259 8.67 0.39 -22.75
C PRO A 259 9.43 -0.24 -23.92
N THR A 260 9.60 -1.56 -23.85
CA THR A 260 10.06 -2.33 -25.01
C THR A 260 8.88 -2.62 -25.91
N TYR A 261 8.89 -2.05 -27.10
CA TYR A 261 7.86 -2.26 -28.11
C TYR A 261 8.16 -3.47 -28.99
N LEU A 262 7.14 -4.29 -29.20
CA LEU A 262 7.11 -5.36 -30.19
C LEU A 262 6.07 -5.02 -31.25
N ARG A 263 6.21 -5.60 -32.44
CA ARG A 263 5.27 -5.45 -33.54
C ARG A 263 4.75 -6.80 -34.01
N VAL A 264 3.46 -6.87 -34.30
CA VAL A 264 2.86 -8.05 -34.96
C VAL A 264 3.47 -8.21 -36.36
N ALA A 265 4.15 -9.32 -36.57
CA ALA A 265 4.90 -9.63 -37.78
C ALA A 265 4.75 -11.11 -38.18
N ASN A 266 5.22 -11.47 -39.38
CA ASN A 266 5.22 -12.85 -39.90
C ASN A 266 3.82 -13.47 -40.08
N THR A 267 2.77 -12.66 -40.03
CA THR A 267 1.38 -13.03 -40.28
C THR A 267 0.60 -11.78 -40.71
N ASP A 268 -0.53 -11.95 -41.39
CA ASP A 268 -1.43 -10.84 -41.71
C ASP A 268 -2.16 -10.31 -40.46
N TRP A 269 -2.32 -11.17 -39.45
CA TRP A 269 -2.93 -10.85 -38.16
C TRP A 269 -2.69 -11.96 -37.13
N VAL A 270 -2.88 -11.64 -35.85
CA VAL A 270 -2.80 -12.59 -34.73
C VAL A 270 -3.92 -12.33 -33.71
N ASN A 271 -4.32 -13.36 -32.96
CA ASN A 271 -5.23 -13.19 -31.82
C ASN A 271 -4.41 -12.83 -30.57
N LEU A 272 -4.82 -11.77 -29.87
CA LEU A 272 -4.46 -11.54 -28.48
C LEU A 272 -5.32 -12.48 -27.62
N ARG A 273 -4.68 -13.39 -26.87
CA ARG A 273 -5.39 -14.43 -26.12
C ARG A 273 -5.45 -14.11 -24.65
N ARG A 274 -6.55 -14.52 -24.01
CA ARG A 274 -6.74 -14.34 -22.57
C ARG A 274 -5.77 -15.19 -21.73
N GLN A 275 -5.48 -16.42 -22.15
CA GLN A 275 -4.60 -17.39 -21.50
C GLN A 275 -3.49 -17.81 -22.46
N ASP A 276 -2.39 -18.30 -21.91
CA ASP A 276 -1.16 -18.78 -22.56
C ASP A 276 -1.36 -20.14 -23.27
N ARG A 277 -2.42 -20.25 -24.08
CA ARG A 277 -2.75 -21.46 -24.84
C ARG A 277 -3.55 -21.16 -26.12
N THR A 278 -3.41 -22.03 -27.11
CA THR A 278 -3.95 -21.81 -28.47
C THR A 278 -5.48 -21.93 -28.59
N ASP A 279 -6.13 -22.60 -27.65
CA ASP A 279 -7.60 -22.71 -27.56
C ASP A 279 -8.23 -21.66 -26.64
N SER A 280 -7.42 -20.80 -26.01
CA SER A 280 -7.91 -19.70 -25.19
C SER A 280 -8.81 -18.76 -26.01
N PRO A 281 -9.87 -18.19 -25.39
CA PRO A 281 -10.63 -17.09 -25.96
C PRO A 281 -9.72 -15.98 -26.48
N SER A 282 -10.11 -15.42 -27.64
CA SER A 282 -9.49 -14.23 -28.21
C SER A 282 -10.11 -12.99 -27.56
N LEU A 283 -9.26 -12.08 -27.07
CA LEU A 283 -9.63 -10.77 -26.57
C LEU A 283 -9.74 -9.76 -27.72
N ALA A 284 -8.82 -9.85 -28.68
CA ALA A 284 -8.77 -8.98 -29.84
C ALA A 284 -8.05 -9.64 -31.02
N LYS A 285 -8.35 -9.17 -32.23
CA LYS A 285 -7.57 -9.44 -33.43
C LYS A 285 -6.63 -8.26 -33.65
N LEU A 286 -5.33 -8.52 -33.72
CA LEU A 286 -4.31 -7.52 -34.02
C LEU A 286 -3.79 -7.76 -35.43
N ASP A 287 -3.82 -6.72 -36.28
CA ASP A 287 -3.36 -6.81 -37.65
C ASP A 287 -1.83 -6.70 -37.73
N ALA A 288 -1.26 -7.14 -38.86
CA ALA A 288 0.16 -6.96 -39.13
C ALA A 288 0.57 -5.48 -38.97
N GLY A 289 1.67 -5.25 -38.26
CA GLY A 289 2.17 -3.92 -37.99
C GLY A 289 1.66 -3.27 -36.69
N THR A 290 0.69 -3.86 -35.99
CA THR A 290 0.25 -3.36 -34.68
C THR A 290 1.41 -3.45 -33.67
N GLU A 291 1.68 -2.34 -32.99
CA GLU A 291 2.66 -2.26 -31.91
C GLU A 291 2.04 -2.60 -30.55
N VAL A 292 2.80 -3.30 -29.71
CA VAL A 292 2.41 -3.74 -28.37
C VAL A 292 3.57 -3.57 -27.41
N VAL A 293 3.29 -3.41 -26.11
CA VAL A 293 4.33 -3.32 -25.08
C VAL A 293 4.60 -4.71 -24.51
N LEU A 294 5.88 -5.11 -24.45
CA LEU A 294 6.31 -6.34 -23.80
C LEU A 294 6.18 -6.22 -22.28
N LEU A 295 5.54 -7.21 -21.65
CA LEU A 295 5.46 -7.33 -20.18
C LEU A 295 6.28 -8.52 -19.67
N ALA A 296 6.18 -9.66 -20.35
CA ALA A 296 6.94 -10.87 -20.03
C ALA A 296 7.10 -11.75 -21.28
N ASP A 297 8.22 -12.46 -21.37
CA ASP A 297 8.54 -13.42 -22.42
C ASP A 297 9.02 -14.75 -21.83
N GLY A 298 9.11 -15.78 -22.66
CA GLY A 298 9.56 -17.11 -22.22
C GLY A 298 8.60 -17.77 -21.23
N ILE A 299 7.31 -17.47 -21.33
CA ILE A 299 6.29 -17.95 -20.39
C ILE A 299 5.39 -19.02 -20.99
N GLY A 300 4.59 -19.65 -20.12
CA GLY A 300 3.76 -20.81 -20.44
C GLY A 300 4.54 -22.13 -20.41
N THR A 301 3.83 -23.25 -20.53
CA THR A 301 4.42 -24.59 -20.37
C THR A 301 5.49 -24.94 -21.40
N ASP A 302 5.46 -24.27 -22.55
CA ASP A 302 6.38 -24.45 -23.67
C ASP A 302 7.31 -23.24 -23.89
N GLU A 303 7.30 -22.28 -22.96
CA GLU A 303 8.10 -21.05 -22.99
C GLU A 303 7.93 -20.22 -24.29
N GLY A 304 6.86 -20.46 -25.05
CA GLY A 304 6.62 -19.83 -26.34
C GLY A 304 5.68 -18.63 -26.31
N TRP A 305 5.10 -18.33 -25.15
CA TRP A 305 4.17 -17.21 -25.01
C TRP A 305 4.87 -15.93 -24.58
N VAL A 306 4.31 -14.82 -25.05
CA VAL A 306 4.70 -13.46 -24.68
C VAL A 306 3.47 -12.77 -24.12
N ARG A 307 3.56 -12.26 -22.88
CA ARG A 307 2.56 -11.38 -22.30
C ARG A 307 2.79 -9.96 -22.81
N VAL A 308 1.74 -9.36 -23.36
CA VAL A 308 1.79 -8.01 -23.90
C VAL A 308 0.70 -7.12 -23.32
N TYR A 309 0.95 -5.82 -23.37
CA TYR A 309 -0.04 -4.77 -23.16
C TYR A 309 -0.32 -4.07 -24.49
N VAL A 310 -1.59 -3.91 -24.82
CA VAL A 310 -2.10 -3.16 -25.96
C VAL A 310 -2.78 -1.91 -25.38
N PRO A 311 -2.17 -0.73 -25.50
CA PRO A 311 -2.80 0.51 -25.06
C PRO A 311 -4.16 0.70 -25.74
N ALA A 312 -5.13 1.24 -25.01
CA ALA A 312 -6.37 1.68 -25.64
C ALA A 312 -6.08 2.85 -26.57
N ASP A 313 -6.80 2.93 -27.70
CA ASP A 313 -6.92 4.17 -28.47
C ASP A 313 -7.63 5.19 -27.58
N ALA A 314 -6.87 6.04 -26.88
CA ALA A 314 -7.39 6.85 -25.78
C ALA A 314 -8.61 7.73 -26.20
N PRO A 315 -9.81 7.52 -25.62
CA PRO A 315 -10.82 8.56 -25.64
C PRO A 315 -10.43 9.69 -24.68
N PRO A 316 -10.84 10.96 -24.93
CA PRO A 316 -10.46 12.11 -24.10
C PRO A 316 -10.90 12.04 -22.62
N ASP A 317 -11.75 11.08 -22.27
CA ASP A 317 -12.31 10.89 -20.93
C ASP A 317 -11.68 9.73 -20.15
N GLY A 318 -10.71 9.01 -20.73
CA GLY A 318 -9.95 7.94 -20.04
C GLY A 318 -10.77 6.71 -19.68
N THR A 319 -11.96 6.53 -20.25
CA THR A 319 -12.91 5.48 -19.84
C THR A 319 -12.67 4.11 -20.46
N GLN A 320 -11.84 4.01 -21.51
CA GLN A 320 -11.60 2.75 -22.20
C GLN A 320 -10.36 2.05 -21.64
N ALA A 321 -10.56 0.80 -21.17
CA ALA A 321 -9.47 -0.06 -20.77
C ALA A 321 -8.59 -0.43 -21.97
N GLY A 322 -7.27 -0.41 -21.76
CA GLY A 322 -6.38 -1.17 -22.64
C GLY A 322 -6.60 -2.68 -22.48
N LEU A 323 -5.88 -3.47 -23.27
CA LEU A 323 -5.95 -4.93 -23.20
C LEU A 323 -4.60 -5.50 -22.80
N THR A 324 -4.62 -6.57 -22.02
CA THR A 324 -3.42 -7.37 -21.79
C THR A 324 -3.72 -8.83 -22.05
N GLY A 325 -2.79 -9.54 -22.69
CA GLY A 325 -3.00 -10.91 -23.10
C GLY A 325 -1.72 -11.55 -23.62
N TYR A 326 -1.88 -12.71 -24.25
CA TYR A 326 -0.79 -13.54 -24.71
C TYR A 326 -0.77 -13.65 -26.23
N ILE A 327 0.43 -13.59 -26.80
CA ILE A 327 0.71 -13.82 -28.22
C ILE A 327 1.86 -14.82 -28.31
N TRP A 328 1.80 -15.74 -29.27
CA TRP A 328 2.90 -16.67 -29.51
C TRP A 328 4.10 -15.95 -30.12
N HIS A 329 5.29 -16.19 -29.58
CA HIS A 329 6.50 -15.40 -29.84
C HIS A 329 6.84 -15.26 -31.34
N SER A 330 6.58 -16.25 -32.19
CA SER A 330 6.93 -16.20 -33.61
C SER A 330 6.15 -15.16 -34.42
N PHE A 331 5.07 -14.61 -33.86
CA PHE A 331 4.28 -13.54 -34.48
C PHE A 331 4.71 -12.14 -34.02
N LEU A 332 5.80 -12.02 -33.25
CA LEU A 332 6.31 -10.76 -32.74
C LEU A 332 7.76 -10.56 -33.14
N GLU A 333 8.12 -9.32 -33.45
CA GLU A 333 9.50 -8.87 -33.62
C GLU A 333 9.70 -7.53 -32.91
N PRO A 334 10.94 -7.13 -32.55
CA PRO A 334 11.19 -5.80 -32.00
C PRO A 334 10.72 -4.70 -32.95
N ALA A 335 9.99 -3.71 -32.42
CA ALA A 335 9.72 -2.48 -33.15
C ALA A 335 11.00 -1.61 -33.13
N ILE A 336 11.44 -1.13 -34.29
CA ILE A 336 12.66 -0.30 -34.45
C ILE A 336 12.29 1.17 -34.51
#